data_AF-A0A8J2VE28-F1
#
_entry.id   AF-A0A8J2VE28-F1
#
_cell.length_a   1.000
_cell.length_b   1.000
_cell.length_c   1.000
_cell.angle_alpha   90.00
_cell.angle_beta   90.00
_cell.angle_gamma   90.00
#
_symmetry.space_group_name_H-M   'P 1'
#
loop_
_entity.id
_entity.type
_entity.pdbx_description
1 polymer ?
#
loop_
_entity_poly.entity_id
_entity_poly.type
_entity_poly.pdbx_seq_one_letter_code
_entity_poly.pdbx_strand_id
1 'polypeptide(L)'
;MSYIPDLFEKLIFLHKNYEPEKEKDIQKLYDVLKEEIKKETDPDVIIEAINKDISDLMYLSTSFMFEVYQRAIELNPMNVRLIESFVDYVDIHSGPDWEVEVNQIRDLLRSNCIEKAAQVALQID
;
A
#
# COMPACT_ATOMS: atom_id res chain seq x y z
N MET A 1 -19.58 4.68 6.81
CA MET A 1 -19.01 3.40 6.39
C MET A 1 -18.12 3.71 5.21
N SER A 2 -16.83 3.42 5.35
CA SER A 2 -15.84 3.63 4.28
C SER A 2 -16.04 2.53 3.23
N TYR A 3 -16.05 2.92 1.95
CA TYR A 3 -16.23 1.98 0.83
C TYR A 3 -14.89 1.56 0.21
N ILE A 4 -13.75 1.92 0.83
CA ILE A 4 -12.41 1.65 0.29
C ILE A 4 -12.20 0.15 0.03
N PRO A 5 -12.51 -0.78 0.96
CA PRO A 5 -12.32 -2.21 0.69
C PRO A 5 -13.17 -2.72 -0.49
N ASP A 6 -14.38 -2.20 -0.68
CA ASP A 6 -15.26 -2.56 -1.80
C ASP A 6 -14.72 -2.04 -3.14
N LEU A 7 -14.16 -0.83 -3.13
CA LEU A 7 -13.53 -0.23 -4.32
C LEU A 7 -12.26 -0.99 -4.71
N PHE A 8 -11.46 -1.46 -3.75
CA PHE A 8 -10.34 -2.37 -3.97
C PHE A 8 -10.79 -3.65 -4.67
N GLU A 9 -11.81 -4.32 -4.12
CA GLU A 9 -12.34 -5.57 -4.69
C GLU A 9 -12.83 -5.36 -6.14
N LYS A 10 -13.52 -4.26 -6.40
CA LYS A 10 -13.96 -3.90 -7.75
C LYS A 10 -12.77 -3.67 -8.70
N LEU A 11 -11.73 -2.99 -8.24
CA LEU A 11 -10.55 -2.70 -9.06
C LEU A 11 -9.76 -3.96 -9.37
N ILE A 12 -9.57 -4.84 -8.37
CA ILE A 12 -8.96 -6.16 -8.54
C ILE A 12 -9.77 -7.00 -9.54
N PHE A 13 -11.11 -6.99 -9.43
CA PHE A 13 -11.98 -7.69 -10.38
C PHE A 13 -11.79 -7.19 -11.82
N LEU A 14 -11.64 -5.88 -12.02
CA LEU A 14 -11.42 -5.31 -13.36
C LEU A 14 -10.07 -5.71 -13.94
N HIS A 15 -9.00 -5.78 -13.14
CA HIS A 15 -7.68 -6.26 -13.59
C HIS A 15 -7.69 -7.75 -13.90
N LYS A 16 -8.36 -8.57 -13.08
CA LYS A 16 -8.53 -10.01 -13.32
C LYS A 16 -9.29 -10.31 -14.62
N ASN A 17 -10.23 -9.45 -14.99
CA ASN A 17 -11.09 -9.58 -16.17
C ASN A 17 -10.83 -8.45 -17.17
N TYR A 18 -9.55 -8.13 -17.38
CA TYR A 18 -9.15 -6.97 -18.16
C TYR A 18 -9.70 -7.00 -19.59
N GLU A 19 -10.31 -5.88 -19.98
CA GLU A 19 -10.81 -5.59 -21.32
C GLU A 19 -10.27 -4.21 -21.73
N PRO A 20 -9.63 -4.04 -22.89
CA PRO A 20 -9.03 -2.76 -23.31
C PRO A 20 -9.99 -1.57 -23.28
N GLU A 21 -11.28 -1.78 -23.55
CA GLU A 21 -12.33 -0.78 -23.49
C GLU A 21 -12.61 -0.25 -22.07
N LYS A 22 -12.24 -1.00 -21.03
CA LYS A 22 -12.42 -0.64 -19.61
C LYS A 22 -11.24 0.12 -19.01
N GLU A 23 -10.15 0.33 -19.75
CA GLU A 23 -8.95 1.04 -19.29
C GLU A 23 -9.28 2.39 -18.64
N LYS A 24 -10.16 3.18 -19.28
CA LYS A 24 -10.58 4.49 -18.76
C LYS A 24 -11.35 4.39 -17.46
N ASP A 25 -12.11 3.32 -17.26
CA ASP A 25 -12.90 3.13 -16.05
C ASP A 25 -12.05 2.58 -14.91
N ILE A 26 -11.03 1.75 -15.22
CA ILE A 26 -9.98 1.35 -14.29
C ILE A 26 -9.23 2.60 -13.79
N GLN A 27 -8.79 3.48 -14.69
CA GLN A 27 -8.08 4.70 -14.30
C GLN A 27 -8.92 5.62 -13.42
N LYS A 28 -10.20 5.86 -13.78
CA LYS A 28 -11.11 6.64 -12.93
C LYS A 28 -11.28 6.02 -11.54
N LEU A 29 -11.33 4.69 -11.47
CA LEU A 29 -11.49 4.00 -10.19
C LEU A 29 -10.24 4.15 -9.32
N TYR A 30 -9.03 4.08 -9.89
CA TYR A 30 -7.80 4.45 -9.19
C TYR A 30 -7.87 5.89 -8.66
N ASP A 31 -8.28 6.86 -9.49
CA ASP A 31 -8.35 8.27 -9.08
C ASP A 31 -9.32 8.46 -7.90
N VAL A 32 -10.49 7.81 -7.95
CA VAL A 32 -11.46 7.81 -6.84
C VAL A 32 -10.85 7.19 -5.58
N LEU A 33 -10.22 6.00 -5.69
CA LEU A 33 -9.59 5.34 -4.56
C LEU A 33 -8.52 6.21 -3.91
N LYS A 34 -7.64 6.84 -4.70
CA LYS A 34 -6.58 7.72 -4.20
C LYS A 34 -7.17 8.84 -3.35
N GLU A 35 -8.25 9.46 -3.82
CA GLU A 35 -8.91 10.54 -3.08
C GLU A 35 -9.61 10.04 -1.80
N GLU A 36 -10.19 8.85 -1.80
CA GLU A 36 -10.80 8.28 -0.61
C GLU A 36 -9.75 7.86 0.43
N ILE A 37 -8.64 7.23 0.00
CA ILE A 37 -7.51 6.86 0.87
C ILE A 37 -6.91 8.09 1.56
N LYS A 38 -6.73 9.19 0.82
CA LYS A 38 -6.21 10.45 1.40
C LYS A 38 -7.11 11.01 2.50
N LYS A 39 -8.44 10.86 2.37
CA LYS A 39 -9.42 11.36 3.35
C LYS A 39 -9.62 10.41 4.52
N GLU A 40 -9.29 9.14 4.36
CA GLU A 40 -9.45 8.13 5.40
C GLU A 40 -8.56 8.45 6.60
N THR A 41 -9.14 8.26 7.78
CA THR A 41 -8.50 8.52 9.07
C THR A 41 -8.39 7.26 9.93
N ASP A 42 -9.11 6.21 9.57
CA ASP A 42 -9.03 4.91 10.23
C ASP A 42 -7.98 4.02 9.53
N PRO A 43 -6.83 3.74 10.17
CA PRO A 43 -5.82 2.87 9.59
C PRO A 43 -6.33 1.44 9.36
N ASP A 44 -7.29 0.95 10.16
CA ASP A 44 -7.76 -0.44 10.05
C ASP A 44 -8.52 -0.68 8.74
N VAL A 45 -9.24 0.34 8.24
CA VAL A 45 -9.92 0.29 6.94
C VAL A 45 -8.92 0.12 5.79
N ILE A 46 -7.79 0.85 5.85
CA ILE A 46 -6.75 0.78 4.82
C ILE A 46 -6.00 -0.55 4.92
N ILE A 47 -5.71 -1.01 6.14
CA ILE A 47 -5.06 -2.31 6.39
C ILE A 47 -5.95 -3.45 5.87
N GLU A 48 -7.27 -3.39 6.06
CA GLU A 48 -8.19 -4.37 5.47
C GLU A 48 -8.07 -4.41 3.93
N ALA A 49 -8.04 -3.24 3.29
CA ALA A 49 -7.91 -3.13 1.85
C ALA A 49 -6.58 -3.68 1.31
N ILE A 50 -5.47 -3.39 2.00
CA ILE A 50 -4.14 -3.96 1.71
C ILE A 50 -4.20 -5.49 1.77
N ASN A 51 -4.75 -6.05 2.85
CA ASN A 51 -4.83 -7.50 3.04
C ASN A 51 -5.65 -8.18 1.93
N LYS A 52 -6.71 -7.52 1.43
CA LYS A 52 -7.49 -8.01 0.28
C LYS A 52 -6.63 -8.10 -0.98
N ASP A 53 -5.90 -7.05 -1.34
CA ASP A 53 -5.02 -7.08 -2.52
C ASP A 53 -3.92 -8.16 -2.42
N ILE A 54 -3.28 -8.29 -1.25
CA ILE A 54 -2.28 -9.35 -1.02
C ILE A 54 -2.90 -10.73 -1.21
N SER A 55 -4.09 -10.97 -0.65
CA SER A 55 -4.79 -12.27 -0.78
C SER A 55 -5.15 -12.60 -2.23
N ASP A 56 -5.26 -11.59 -3.08
CA ASP A 56 -5.74 -11.69 -4.44
C ASP A 56 -4.62 -11.66 -5.49
N LEU A 57 -3.38 -11.97 -5.12
CA LEU A 57 -2.20 -12.01 -6.00
C LEU A 57 -1.66 -10.63 -6.45
N MET A 58 -1.99 -9.55 -5.72
CA MET A 58 -1.35 -8.23 -5.89
C MET A 58 -1.51 -7.68 -7.31
N TYR A 59 -2.76 -7.54 -7.77
CA TYR A 59 -3.09 -7.05 -9.13
C TYR A 59 -2.94 -5.54 -9.29
N LEU A 60 -2.91 -4.80 -8.18
CA LEU A 60 -2.87 -3.34 -8.21
C LEU A 60 -1.47 -2.81 -8.51
N SER A 61 -1.38 -1.61 -9.08
CA SER A 61 -0.09 -1.05 -9.48
C SER A 61 0.82 -0.80 -8.27
N THR A 62 2.10 -1.14 -8.39
CA THR A 62 3.11 -0.97 -7.32
C THR A 62 3.09 0.44 -6.72
N SER A 63 3.11 1.47 -7.57
CA SER A 63 3.08 2.87 -7.14
C SER A 63 1.81 3.25 -6.37
N PHE A 64 0.66 2.67 -6.72
CA PHE A 64 -0.58 2.89 -5.97
C PHE A 64 -0.51 2.21 -4.61
N MET A 65 -0.02 0.97 -4.56
CA MET A 65 0.12 0.25 -3.30
C MET A 65 1.13 0.91 -2.35
N PHE A 66 2.18 1.56 -2.87
CA PHE A 66 3.08 2.39 -2.06
C PHE A 66 2.32 3.51 -1.36
N GLU A 67 1.52 4.29 -2.11
CA GLU A 67 0.68 5.35 -1.54
C GLU A 67 -0.28 4.81 -0.45
N VAL A 68 -0.86 3.62 -0.66
CA VAL A 68 -1.79 2.98 0.28
C VAL A 68 -1.08 2.58 1.58
N TYR A 69 0.06 1.90 1.47
CA TYR A 69 0.86 1.49 2.62
C TYR A 69 1.37 2.70 3.40
N GLN A 70 1.91 3.70 2.70
CA GLN A 70 2.40 4.92 3.31
C GLN A 70 1.29 5.63 4.07
N ARG A 71 0.09 5.73 3.49
CA ARG A 71 -1.06 6.31 4.20
C ARG A 71 -1.40 5.55 5.49
N ALA A 72 -1.39 4.22 5.45
CA ALA A 72 -1.61 3.41 6.66
C ALA A 72 -0.51 3.64 7.71
N ILE A 73 0.76 3.77 7.28
CA ILE A 73 1.90 4.03 8.16
C ILE A 73 1.81 5.43 8.78
N GLU A 74 1.40 6.45 8.02
CA GLU A 74 1.16 7.80 8.56
C GLU A 74 0.12 7.80 9.69
N LEU A 75 -0.95 7.02 9.53
CA LEU A 75 -2.04 6.93 10.50
C LEU A 75 -1.68 6.06 11.71
N ASN A 76 -0.81 5.06 11.54
CA ASN A 76 -0.36 4.18 12.61
C ASN A 76 1.15 3.86 12.53
N PRO A 77 2.01 4.86 12.82
CA PRO A 77 3.46 4.75 12.61
C PRO A 77 4.16 3.82 13.61
N MET A 78 3.45 3.37 14.64
CA MET A 78 3.98 2.43 15.64
C MET A 78 3.63 0.98 15.32
N ASN A 79 2.92 0.72 14.21
CA ASN A 79 2.55 -0.63 13.80
C ASN A 79 3.70 -1.32 13.07
N VAL A 80 4.52 -2.05 13.84
CA VAL A 80 5.67 -2.80 13.30
C VAL A 80 5.28 -3.73 12.15
N ARG A 81 4.18 -4.48 12.29
CA ARG A 81 3.76 -5.45 11.27
C ARG A 81 3.40 -4.78 9.95
N LEU A 82 2.78 -3.61 10.01
CA LEU A 82 2.46 -2.83 8.81
C LEU A 82 3.73 -2.35 8.10
N ILE A 83 4.71 -1.85 8.85
CA ILE A 83 5.99 -1.40 8.30
C ILE A 83 6.75 -2.58 7.70
N GLU A 84 6.80 -3.74 8.39
CA GLU A 84 7.39 -4.97 7.86
C GLU A 84 6.71 -5.41 6.55
N SER A 85 5.37 -5.43 6.52
CA SER A 85 4.61 -5.79 5.33
C SER A 85 4.89 -4.86 4.16
N PHE A 86 5.04 -3.56 4.41
CA PHE A 86 5.40 -2.60 3.36
C PHE A 86 6.81 -2.86 2.82
N VAL A 87 7.78 -3.06 3.71
CA VAL A 87 9.17 -3.35 3.32
C VAL A 87 9.27 -4.60 2.48
N ASP A 88 8.58 -5.67 2.88
CA ASP A 88 8.56 -6.91 2.12
C ASP A 88 7.86 -6.73 0.76
N TYR A 89 6.80 -5.92 0.70
CA TYR A 89 6.16 -5.56 -0.56
C TYR A 89 7.12 -4.81 -1.51
N VAL A 90 7.87 -3.82 -1.01
CA VAL A 90 8.89 -3.08 -1.78
C VAL A 90 9.98 -4.02 -2.30
N ASP A 91 10.54 -4.85 -1.43
CA ASP A 91 11.64 -5.79 -1.75
C ASP A 91 11.23 -6.77 -2.87
N ILE A 92 9.97 -7.22 -2.87
CA ILE A 92 9.44 -8.13 -3.89
C ILE A 92 9.20 -7.41 -5.24
N HIS A 93 8.72 -6.15 -5.23
CA HIS A 93 8.15 -5.53 -6.43
C HIS A 93 9.01 -4.43 -7.08
N SER A 94 9.99 -3.87 -6.37
CA SER A 94 10.72 -2.68 -6.85
C SER A 94 12.20 -2.90 -7.13
N GLY A 95 12.70 -4.13 -6.95
CA GLY A 95 14.08 -4.47 -7.30
C GLY A 95 15.12 -3.66 -6.49
N PRO A 96 16.31 -3.39 -7.05
CA PRO A 96 17.43 -2.84 -6.30
C PRO A 96 17.30 -1.34 -5.95
N ASP A 97 16.32 -0.64 -6.54
CA ASP A 97 16.20 0.83 -6.42
C ASP A 97 16.03 1.28 -4.96
N TRP A 98 15.39 0.45 -4.13
CA TRP A 98 15.10 0.73 -2.71
C TRP A 98 15.84 -0.18 -1.73
N GLU A 99 16.87 -0.91 -2.19
CA GLU A 99 17.57 -1.88 -1.35
C GLU A 99 18.19 -1.22 -0.10
N VAL A 100 18.68 0.01 -0.22
CA VAL A 100 19.30 0.76 0.89
C VAL A 100 18.25 1.10 1.95
N GLU A 101 17.11 1.67 1.52
CA GLU A 101 16.00 2.06 2.39
C GLU A 101 15.38 0.83 3.06
N VAL A 102 15.14 -0.24 2.31
CA VAL A 102 14.64 -1.53 2.82
C VAL A 102 15.55 -2.06 3.93
N ASN A 103 16.86 -2.11 3.69
CA ASN A 103 17.81 -2.59 4.69
C ASN A 103 17.87 -1.66 5.91
N GLN A 104 17.85 -0.33 5.69
CA GLN A 104 17.81 0.66 6.76
C GLN A 104 16.57 0.49 7.65
N ILE A 105 15.38 0.30 7.06
CA ILE A 105 14.14 0.09 7.79
C ILE A 105 14.22 -1.19 8.61
N ARG A 106 14.70 -2.30 8.02
CA ARG A 106 14.88 -3.59 8.73
C ARG A 106 15.80 -3.46 9.94
N ASP A 107 16.91 -2.74 9.82
CA ASP A 107 17.84 -2.52 10.93
C ASP A 107 17.28 -1.60 12.03
N LEU A 108 16.50 -0.58 11.65
CA LEU A 108 15.79 0.27 12.59
C LEU A 108 14.74 -0.53 13.38
N LEU A 109 13.98 -1.40 12.72
CA LEU A 109 12.99 -2.27 13.37
C LEU A 109 13.67 -3.26 14.35
N ARG A 110 14.77 -3.89 13.94
CA ARG A 110 15.59 -4.77 14.82
C ARG A 110 16.11 -4.02 16.05
N SER A 111 16.41 -2.74 15.90
CA SER A 111 16.88 -1.85 16.98
C SER A 111 15.74 -1.20 17.77
N ASN A 112 14.49 -1.65 17.57
CA ASN A 112 13.28 -1.10 18.20
C ASN A 112 13.08 0.42 17.98
N CYS A 113 13.63 0.95 16.88
CA CYS A 113 13.53 2.36 16.49
C CYS A 113 12.34 2.57 15.54
N ILE A 114 11.13 2.22 15.98
CA ILE A 114 9.93 2.09 15.15
C ILE A 114 9.54 3.40 14.46
N GLU A 115 9.53 4.52 15.17
CA GLU A 115 9.18 5.83 14.57
C GLU A 115 10.13 6.23 13.44
N LYS A 116 11.43 5.95 13.59
CA LYS A 116 12.42 6.22 12.54
C LYS A 116 12.23 5.28 11.35
N ALA A 117 11.90 4.01 11.60
CA ALA A 117 11.59 3.05 10.57
C ALA A 117 10.38 3.53 9.73
N ALA A 118 9.32 4.01 10.39
CA ALA A 118 8.17 4.61 9.73
C ALA A 118 8.56 5.85 8.91
N GLN A 119 9.38 6.76 9.45
CA GLN A 119 9.84 7.94 8.72
C GLN A 119 10.59 7.59 7.43
N VAL A 120 11.46 6.58 7.46
CA VAL A 120 12.19 6.13 6.26
C VAL A 120 11.24 5.47 5.26
N ALA A 121 10.29 4.64 5.73
CA ALA A 121 9.27 4.03 4.87
C ALA A 121 8.43 5.08 4.09
N LEU A 122 8.15 6.22 4.71
CA LEU A 122 7.42 7.33 4.07
C LEU A 122 8.24 8.11 3.03
N GLN A 123 9.51 7.77 2.78
CA GLN A 123 10.36 8.42 1.77
C GLN A 123 10.56 7.59 0.49
N ILE A 124 10.08 6.36 0.44
CA ILE A 124 10.18 5.46 -0.73
C ILE A 124 9.21 5.94 -1.83
N ASP A 125 9.65 6.03 -3.09
CA ASP A 125 8.85 6.50 -4.25
C ASP A 125 8.53 5.45 -5.34
#